data_AF-A0A7M5XB74-F1
#
_entry.id   AF-A0A7M5XB74-F1
#
_cell.length_a   1.000
_cell.length_b   1.000
_cell.length_c   1.000
_cell.angle_alpha   90.00
_cell.angle_beta   90.00
_cell.angle_gamma   90.00
#
_symmetry.space_group_name_H-M   'P 1'
#
loop_
_entity.id
_entity.type
_entity.pdbx_description
1 polymer ?
#
loop_
_entity_poly.entity_id
_entity_poly.type
_entity_poly.pdbx_seq_one_letter_code
_entity_poly.pdbx_strand_id
1 'polypeptide(L)'
;MPENCTKCDDPIRDTTVTFEKKPYHPECFVCHQCQKKLSGKSIFQHEGHNYDEECYSECHAKKCAVCEKPLTETNVKFVVYGGEQYHKDCFTCSSCHKSLSGEKFFTEGDRRTCTECK
;
A
#
# COMPACT_ATOMS: atom_id res chain seq x y z
N MET A 1 28.17 17.60 -18.04
CA MET A 1 26.88 17.55 -18.73
C MET A 1 25.81 17.78 -17.68
N PRO A 2 24.83 18.67 -17.90
CA PRO A 2 23.74 18.85 -16.94
C PRO A 2 22.94 17.55 -16.83
N GLU A 3 22.52 17.19 -15.62
CA GLU A 3 21.66 16.02 -15.41
C GLU A 3 20.22 16.35 -15.81
N ASN A 4 19.52 15.42 -16.45
CA ASN A 4 18.12 15.59 -16.83
C ASN A 4 17.19 15.14 -15.71
N CYS A 5 16.16 15.92 -15.40
CA CYS A 5 15.20 15.57 -14.38
C CYS A 5 14.41 14.33 -14.79
N THR A 6 14.39 13.27 -13.97
CA THR A 6 13.67 12.03 -14.29
C THR A 6 12.14 12.20 -14.39
N LYS A 7 11.58 13.31 -13.88
CA LYS A 7 10.13 13.57 -13.95
C LYS A 7 9.70 14.34 -15.20
N CYS A 8 10.43 15.38 -15.58
CA CYS A 8 10.07 16.26 -16.70
C CYS A 8 11.01 16.12 -17.91
N ASP A 9 12.06 15.32 -17.80
CA ASP A 9 13.12 15.09 -18.79
C ASP A 9 13.98 16.34 -19.15
N ASP A 10 13.64 17.52 -18.61
CA ASP A 10 14.39 18.75 -18.81
C ASP A 10 15.75 18.79 -18.07
N PRO A 11 16.77 19.46 -18.63
CA PRO A 11 18.08 19.62 -18.02
C PRO A 11 18.04 20.51 -16.77
N ILE A 12 18.56 20.00 -15.65
CA ILE A 12 18.67 20.72 -14.38
C ILE A 12 19.90 21.63 -14.41
N ARG A 13 19.70 22.95 -14.30
CA ARG A 13 20.77 23.96 -14.38
C ARG A 13 21.22 24.52 -13.03
N ASP A 14 20.31 24.62 -12.07
CA ASP A 14 20.56 25.30 -10.80
C ASP A 14 20.58 24.32 -9.63
N THR A 15 19.41 23.87 -9.17
CA THR A 15 19.27 23.02 -7.98
C THR A 15 18.74 21.64 -8.37
N THR A 16 19.43 20.59 -7.93
CA THR A 16 19.00 19.19 -8.11
C THR A 16 18.73 18.52 -6.77
N VAL A 17 17.75 17.63 -6.76
CA VAL A 17 17.47 16.70 -5.67
C VAL A 17 17.75 15.29 -6.18
N THR A 18 18.72 14.61 -5.57
CA THR A 18 19.04 13.23 -5.92
C THR A 18 18.32 12.29 -4.96
N PHE A 19 17.48 11.42 -5.50
CA PHE A 19 16.79 10.37 -4.75
C PHE A 19 16.98 9.03 -5.45
N GLU A 20 17.43 8.00 -4.72
CA GLU A 20 17.76 6.68 -5.28
C GLU A 20 18.62 6.74 -6.57
N LYS A 21 19.63 7.64 -6.57
CA LYS A 21 20.53 7.90 -7.71
C LYS A 21 19.85 8.49 -8.96
N LYS A 22 18.61 8.98 -8.84
CA LYS A 22 17.88 9.68 -9.89
C LYS A 22 17.80 11.18 -9.58
N PRO A 23 18.16 12.06 -10.53
CA PRO A 23 18.11 13.50 -10.35
C PRO A 23 16.71 14.07 -10.65
N TYR A 24 16.25 15.00 -9.80
CA TYR A 24 14.96 15.68 -9.93
C TYR A 24 15.08 17.18 -9.64
N HIS A 25 14.23 18.00 -10.25
CA HIS A 25 14.07 19.36 -9.75
C HIS A 25 13.42 19.33 -8.34
N PRO A 26 13.76 20.28 -7.45
CA PRO A 26 13.11 20.43 -6.14
C PRO A 26 11.59 20.56 -6.22
N GLU A 27 11.09 21.21 -7.27
CA GLU A 27 9.66 21.34 -7.58
C GLU A 27 9.06 20.08 -8.22
N CYS A 28 9.86 19.34 -8.98
CA CYS A 28 9.43 18.07 -9.57
C CYS A 28 9.40 16.93 -8.54
N PHE A 29 10.12 17.05 -7.43
CA PHE A 29 10.21 16.03 -6.39
C PHE A 29 8.96 15.98 -5.49
N VAL A 30 7.84 15.66 -6.12
CA VAL A 30 6.51 15.60 -5.51
C VAL A 30 5.78 14.32 -5.93
N CYS A 31 4.86 13.87 -5.08
CA CYS A 31 4.03 12.69 -5.33
C CYS A 31 3.22 12.86 -6.62
N HIS A 32 3.19 11.84 -7.47
CA HIS A 32 2.39 11.88 -8.69
C HIS A 32 0.88 12.02 -8.39
N GLN A 33 0.40 11.38 -7.33
CA GLN A 33 -1.01 11.35 -6.97
C GLN A 33 -1.47 12.65 -6.28
N CYS A 34 -0.79 13.07 -5.21
CA CYS A 34 -1.22 14.21 -4.39
C CYS A 34 -0.42 15.50 -4.64
N GLN A 35 0.64 15.45 -5.47
CA GLN A 35 1.55 16.57 -5.77
C GLN A 35 2.19 17.22 -4.53
N LYS A 36 2.21 16.53 -3.37
CA LYS A 36 2.94 16.98 -2.18
C LYS A 36 4.42 16.69 -2.30
N LYS A 37 5.24 17.57 -1.72
CA LYS A 37 6.70 17.39 -1.63
C LYS A 37 7.04 16.11 -0.89
N LEU A 38 7.89 15.32 -1.52
CA LEU A 38 8.35 14.03 -1.02
C LEU A 38 9.59 14.16 -0.11
N SER A 39 10.23 15.34 -0.10
CA SER A 39 11.41 15.64 0.71
C SER A 39 11.19 15.31 2.19
N GLY A 40 11.98 14.39 2.74
CA GLY A 40 11.98 14.03 4.16
C GLY A 40 10.94 12.99 4.58
N LYS A 41 10.27 12.31 3.64
CA LYS A 41 9.30 11.23 3.91
C LYS A 41 9.71 9.92 3.23
N SER A 42 9.02 8.83 3.56
CA SER A 42 9.08 7.56 2.82
C SER A 42 8.52 7.75 1.40
N ILE A 43 9.29 7.36 0.39
CA ILE A 43 8.96 7.53 -1.01
C ILE A 43 9.00 6.17 -1.68
N PHE A 44 7.99 5.90 -2.50
CA PHE A 44 7.85 4.65 -3.23
C PHE A 44 7.81 4.94 -4.73
N GLN A 45 8.68 4.29 -5.49
CA GLN A 45 8.69 4.41 -6.94
C GLN A 45 7.85 3.28 -7.57
N HIS A 46 6.82 3.64 -8.35
CA HIS A 46 5.96 2.72 -9.10
C HIS A 46 5.88 3.15 -10.56
N GLU A 47 6.13 2.24 -11.51
CA GLU A 47 6.00 2.52 -12.95
C GLU A 47 6.73 3.79 -13.44
N GLY A 48 7.84 4.15 -12.78
CA GLY A 48 8.60 5.37 -13.10
C GLY A 48 8.11 6.65 -12.42
N HIS A 49 6.99 6.59 -11.70
CA HIS A 49 6.45 7.70 -10.91
C HIS A 49 6.79 7.55 -9.42
N ASN A 50 6.92 8.67 -8.72
CA ASN A 50 7.20 8.70 -7.28
C ASN A 50 5.89 8.97 -6.52
N TYR A 51 5.65 8.20 -5.49
CA TYR A 51 4.48 8.29 -4.61
C TYR A 51 4.94 8.45 -3.18
N ASP A 52 4.16 9.18 -2.38
CA ASP A 52 4.33 9.14 -0.93
C ASP A 52 3.76 7.82 -0.37
N GLU A 53 4.15 7.47 0.85
CA GLU A 53 3.68 6.28 1.56
C GLU A 53 2.15 6.14 1.58
N GLU A 54 1.42 7.23 1.80
CA GLU A 54 -0.04 7.22 1.90
C GLU A 54 -0.67 6.97 0.52
N CYS A 55 -0.24 7.71 -0.51
CA CYS A 55 -0.78 7.51 -1.86
C CYS A 55 -0.37 6.17 -2.46
N TYR A 56 0.86 5.73 -2.23
CA TYR A 56 1.32 4.43 -2.70
C TYR A 56 0.51 3.31 -2.05
N SER A 57 0.32 3.38 -0.73
CA SER A 57 -0.51 2.42 -0.01
C SER A 57 -1.97 2.47 -0.44
N GLU A 58 -2.54 3.63 -0.68
CA GLU A 58 -3.95 3.75 -1.07
C GLU A 58 -4.24 3.23 -2.49
N CYS A 59 -3.35 3.55 -3.44
CA CYS A 59 -3.54 3.22 -4.85
C CYS A 59 -3.03 1.82 -5.22
N HIS A 60 -1.91 1.39 -4.61
CA HIS A 60 -1.22 0.16 -5.02
C HIS A 60 -1.25 -0.95 -3.97
N ALA A 61 -1.66 -0.67 -2.72
CA ALA A 61 -1.72 -1.76 -1.76
C ALA A 61 -2.90 -2.68 -1.98
N LYS A 62 -2.67 -3.93 -1.57
CA LYS A 62 -3.73 -4.91 -1.40
C LYS A 62 -4.73 -4.39 -0.38
N LYS A 63 -6.01 -4.39 -0.74
CA LYS A 63 -7.12 -3.97 0.13
C LYS A 63 -7.79 -5.20 0.74
N CYS A 64 -8.32 -5.02 1.94
CA CYS A 64 -9.12 -6.04 2.59
C CYS A 64 -10.47 -6.18 1.90
N ALA A 65 -10.87 -7.39 1.50
CA ALA A 65 -12.14 -7.63 0.83
C ALA A 65 -13.39 -7.38 1.72
N VAL A 66 -13.22 -7.26 3.04
CA VAL A 66 -14.32 -6.97 3.99
C VAL A 66 -14.50 -5.48 4.27
N CYS A 67 -13.43 -4.73 4.53
CA CYS A 67 -13.51 -3.33 4.96
C CYS A 67 -12.96 -2.34 3.93
N GLU A 68 -12.44 -2.85 2.80
CA GLU A 68 -11.87 -2.10 1.67
C GLU A 68 -10.67 -1.21 2.03
N LYS A 69 -10.16 -1.31 3.26
CA LYS A 69 -8.97 -0.59 3.72
C LYS A 69 -7.68 -1.28 3.27
N PRO A 70 -6.60 -0.53 3.02
CA PRO A 70 -5.30 -1.09 2.65
C PRO A 70 -4.71 -2.00 3.74
N LEU A 71 -4.01 -3.05 3.32
CA LEU A 71 -3.30 -4.02 4.16
C LEU A 71 -1.83 -3.58 4.41
N THR A 72 -1.55 -2.27 4.39
CA THR A 72 -0.19 -1.69 4.39
C THR A 72 0.43 -1.46 5.75
N GLU A 73 -0.23 -1.77 6.86
CA GLU A 73 0.45 -1.72 8.15
C GLU A 73 1.65 -2.67 8.09
N THR A 74 2.86 -2.09 8.08
CA THR A 74 4.17 -2.70 7.74
C THR A 74 4.53 -3.95 8.54
N ASN A 75 3.70 -4.36 9.51
CA ASN A 75 3.85 -5.59 10.29
C ASN A 75 2.54 -6.38 10.51
N VAL A 76 1.46 -6.06 9.81
CA VAL A 76 0.19 -6.79 9.95
C VAL A 76 0.20 -7.99 9.01
N LYS A 77 0.39 -9.17 9.61
CA LYS A 77 0.11 -10.45 8.95
C LYS A 77 -1.35 -10.43 8.48
N PHE A 78 -1.59 -10.46 7.18
CA PHE A 78 -2.93 -10.57 6.59
C PHE A 78 -3.27 -12.04 6.29
N VAL A 79 -4.57 -12.33 6.13
CA VAL A 79 -5.07 -13.66 5.80
C VAL A 79 -5.43 -13.70 4.32
N VAL A 80 -4.96 -14.71 3.60
CA VAL A 80 -5.34 -14.96 2.21
C VAL A 80 -6.27 -16.16 2.16
N TYR A 81 -7.47 -15.98 1.60
CA TYR A 81 -8.46 -17.04 1.47
C TYR A 81 -9.29 -16.82 0.20
N GLY A 82 -9.52 -17.87 -0.59
CA GLY A 82 -10.35 -17.78 -1.80
C GLY A 82 -9.82 -16.83 -2.89
N GLY A 83 -8.53 -16.49 -2.88
CA GLY A 83 -7.93 -15.51 -3.79
C GLY A 83 -8.03 -14.06 -3.31
N GLU A 84 -8.74 -13.82 -2.21
CA GLU A 84 -8.89 -12.52 -1.58
C GLU A 84 -8.02 -12.41 -0.32
N GLN A 85 -7.85 -11.17 0.14
CA GLN A 85 -7.01 -10.84 1.30
C GLN A 85 -7.82 -10.09 2.34
N TYR A 86 -7.54 -10.35 3.60
CA TYR A 86 -8.31 -9.82 4.73
C TYR A 86 -7.36 -9.42 5.88
N HIS A 87 -7.70 -8.36 6.62
CA HIS A 87 -7.08 -8.13 7.93
C HIS A 87 -7.40 -9.31 8.85
N LYS A 88 -6.51 -9.63 9.79
CA LYS A 88 -6.77 -10.66 10.81
C LYS A 88 -8.03 -10.41 11.63
N ASP A 89 -8.29 -9.14 11.91
CA ASP A 89 -9.47 -8.64 12.63
C ASP A 89 -10.72 -8.65 11.75
N CYS A 90 -10.56 -8.60 10.42
CA CYS A 90 -11.67 -8.75 9.47
C CYS A 90 -11.95 -10.23 9.15
N PHE A 91 -10.97 -11.12 9.35
CA PHE A 91 -11.11 -12.55 9.13
C PHE A 91 -11.67 -13.23 10.38
N THR A 92 -12.96 -12.98 10.67
CA THR A 92 -13.62 -13.40 11.92
C THR A 92 -14.86 -14.25 11.70
N CYS A 93 -15.29 -14.95 12.75
CA CYS A 93 -16.52 -15.76 12.77
C CYS A 93 -17.76 -14.86 12.60
N SER A 94 -18.65 -15.24 11.69
CA SER A 94 -19.91 -14.51 11.45
C SER A 94 -20.87 -14.52 12.63
N SER A 95 -20.73 -15.46 13.58
CA SER A 95 -21.61 -15.58 14.76
C SER A 95 -21.04 -14.90 16.02
N CYS A 96 -19.74 -15.01 16.26
CA CYS A 96 -19.11 -14.55 17.51
C CYS A 96 -17.95 -13.56 17.32
N HIS A 97 -17.61 -13.21 16.07
CA HIS A 97 -16.53 -12.29 15.71
C HIS A 97 -15.13 -12.71 16.21
N LYS A 98 -14.94 -13.95 16.66
CA LYS A 98 -13.61 -14.51 16.99
C LYS A 98 -12.73 -14.53 15.74
N SER A 99 -11.47 -14.12 15.85
CA SER A 99 -10.51 -14.23 14.74
C SER A 99 -10.30 -15.69 14.35
N LEU A 100 -10.48 -15.97 13.06
CA LEU A 100 -10.29 -17.30 12.48
C LEU A 100 -8.89 -17.46 11.87
N SER A 101 -8.04 -16.44 12.00
CA SER A 101 -6.67 -16.45 11.46
C SER A 101 -5.82 -17.55 12.11
N GLY A 102 -5.58 -18.64 11.38
CA GLY A 102 -4.77 -19.77 11.85
C GLY A 102 -5.53 -20.77 12.74
N GLU A 103 -6.83 -20.54 12.95
CA GLU A 103 -7.73 -21.48 13.62
C GLU A 103 -8.46 -22.35 12.58
N LYS A 104 -9.06 -23.46 13.01
CA LYS A 104 -9.99 -24.21 12.16
C LYS A 104 -11.32 -23.46 12.09
N PHE A 105 -11.90 -23.44 10.91
CA PHE A 105 -13.20 -22.83 10.67
C PHE A 105 -13.97 -23.61 9.60
N PHE A 106 -15.27 -23.36 9.54
CA PHE A 106 -16.17 -23.89 8.53
C PHE A 106 -16.62 -22.75 7.62
N THR A 107 -16.74 -23.04 6.33
CA THR A 107 -17.25 -22.12 5.31
C THR A 107 -18.52 -22.69 4.72
N GLU A 108 -19.61 -21.95 4.86
CA GLU A 108 -20.91 -22.30 4.27
C GLU A 108 -21.36 -21.11 3.41
N GLY A 109 -21.10 -21.20 2.10
CA GLY A 109 -21.19 -20.07 1.19
C GLY A 109 -20.18 -18.97 1.55
N ASP A 110 -20.67 -17.73 1.70
CA ASP A 110 -19.88 -16.55 2.08
C ASP A 110 -19.67 -16.39 3.60
N ARG A 111 -20.31 -17.24 4.41
CA ARG A 111 -20.23 -17.15 5.88
C ARG A 111 -19.16 -18.08 6.44
N ARG A 112 -18.30 -17.51 7.28
CA ARG A 112 -17.20 -18.20 7.96
C ARG A 112 -17.55 -18.36 9.42
N THR A 113 -17.53 -19.58 9.94
CA THR A 113 -17.95 -19.90 11.31
C THR A 113 -16.84 -20.64 12.04
N CYS A 114 -16.54 -20.27 13.29
CA CYS A 114 -15.58 -21.02 14.11
C CYS A 114 -16.13 -22.40 14.48
N THR A 115 -15.26 -23.30 14.93
CA THR A 115 -15.67 -24.65 15.37
C THR A 115 -16.60 -24.66 16.57
N GLU A 116 -16.62 -23.58 17.37
CA GLU A 116 -17.45 -23.46 18.57
C GLU A 116 -18.88 -22.96 18.25
N CYS A 117 -19.07 -22.28 17.11
CA CYS A 117 -20.36 -21.72 16.68
C CYS A 117 -21.04 -22.54 15.59
N LYS A 118 -20.47 -23.67 15.22
CA LYS A 118 -21.00 -24.57 14.19
C LYS A 118 -21.94 -25.62 14.78
#